data_AF-A0A7X9H7U3-F1
#
_entry.id   AF-A0A7X9H7U3-F1
#
_cell.length_a   1.000
_cell.length_b   1.000
_cell.length_c   1.000
_cell.angle_alpha   90.00
_cell.angle_beta   90.00
_cell.angle_gamma   90.00
#
_symmetry.space_group_name_H-M   'P 1'
#
loop_
_entity.id
_entity.type
_entity.pdbx_description
1 polymer ?
#
loop_
_entity_poly.entity_id
_entity_poly.type
_entity_poly.pdbx_seq_one_letter_code
_entity_poly.pdbx_strand_id
1 'polypeptide(L)'
;MKVSFSGLNTYSGQSYGCPFSFYLTRVLKLREPTGEPAAIGKACHAVIELASYEQNFTEEFFRNAAVITAGLADLKSEDEVFDLTFKDYVIDIIQHPGAEIEKYFEIPLVEG
;
A
#
# COMPACT_ATOMS: atom_id res chain seq x y z
N MET A 1 19.84 -12.11 -4.90
CA MET A 1 18.98 -11.07 -5.51
C MET A 1 17.54 -11.54 -5.34
N LYS A 2 16.80 -10.98 -4.37
CA LYS A 2 15.38 -11.32 -4.21
C LYS A 2 14.62 -10.64 -5.34
N VAL A 3 13.92 -11.42 -6.16
CA VAL A 3 13.17 -10.92 -7.31
C VAL A 3 11.75 -10.65 -6.82
N SER A 4 11.25 -9.41 -6.93
CA SER A 4 9.85 -9.10 -6.59
C SER A 4 8.93 -9.56 -7.73
N PHE A 5 7.79 -10.15 -7.41
CA PHE A 5 6.83 -10.63 -8.41
C PHE A 5 6.32 -9.49 -9.30
N SER A 6 6.17 -8.28 -8.74
CA SER A 6 5.87 -7.05 -9.47
C SER A 6 6.89 -6.67 -10.54
N GLY A 7 8.17 -7.03 -10.38
CA GLY A 7 9.23 -6.78 -11.37
C GLY A 7 9.32 -7.81 -12.50
N LEU A 8 8.71 -8.99 -12.33
CA LEU A 8 8.57 -10.00 -13.39
C LEU A 8 7.29 -9.79 -14.20
N ASN A 9 6.23 -9.27 -13.56
CA ASN A 9 4.95 -8.99 -14.20
C ASN A 9 5.03 -7.88 -15.27
N THR A 10 6.11 -7.08 -15.27
CA THR A 10 6.38 -6.10 -16.34
C THR A 10 6.93 -6.70 -17.63
N TYR A 11 7.25 -8.01 -17.67
CA TYR A 11 7.86 -8.66 -18.85
C TYR A 11 6.98 -9.71 -19.52
N SER A 12 5.89 -10.15 -18.89
CA SER A 12 4.96 -11.14 -19.47
C SER A 12 3.80 -10.47 -20.23
N GLY A 13 4.09 -10.03 -21.45
CA GLY A 13 3.21 -10.31 -22.58
C GLY A 13 2.10 -9.33 -22.99
N GLN A 14 1.53 -8.46 -22.15
CA GLN A 14 0.38 -7.63 -22.62
C GLN A 14 0.25 -6.17 -22.14
N SER A 15 1.12 -5.63 -21.29
CA SER A 15 1.12 -4.19 -20.95
C SER A 15 2.54 -3.71 -20.67
N TYR A 16 3.23 -3.18 -21.68
CA TYR A 16 4.62 -2.76 -21.53
C TYR A 16 4.74 -1.43 -20.78
N GLY A 17 5.29 -1.49 -19.56
CA GLY A 17 6.09 -0.38 -19.04
C GLY A 17 7.35 -0.21 -19.90
N CYS A 18 7.77 1.03 -20.13
CA CYS A 18 8.92 1.34 -20.97
C CYS A 18 10.21 0.67 -20.42
N PRO A 19 11.00 -0.06 -21.23
CA PRO A 19 12.28 -0.65 -20.80
C PRO A 19 13.24 0.34 -20.16
N PHE A 20 13.10 1.62 -20.53
CA PHE A 20 13.82 2.72 -19.91
C PHE A 20 13.43 2.91 -18.43
N SER A 21 12.14 2.89 -18.08
CA SER A 21 11.69 2.97 -16.67
C SER A 21 12.23 1.81 -15.84
N PHE A 22 12.27 0.60 -16.40
CA PHE A 22 12.88 -0.56 -15.75
C PHE A 22 14.38 -0.34 -15.47
N TYR A 23 15.12 0.17 -16.45
CA TYR A 23 16.54 0.48 -16.27
C TYR A 23 16.77 1.57 -15.21
N LEU A 24 15.98 2.66 -15.26
CA LEU A 24 16.06 3.75 -14.27
C LEU A 24 15.79 3.24 -12.84
N THR A 25 14.70 2.50 -12.64
CA THR A 25 14.28 2.07 -11.29
C THR A 25 15.04 0.87 -10.75
N ARG A 26 15.39 -0.11 -11.58
CA ARG A 26 15.99 -1.39 -11.13
C ARG A 26 17.50 -1.46 -11.28
N VAL A 27 18.06 -0.86 -12.34
CA VAL A 27 19.51 -0.85 -12.57
C VAL A 27 20.16 0.36 -11.93
N LEU A 28 19.63 1.56 -12.17
CA LEU A 28 20.14 2.79 -11.58
C LEU A 28 19.61 3.06 -10.17
N LYS A 29 18.62 2.28 -9.70
CA LYS A 29 17.96 2.48 -8.40
C LYS A 29 17.43 3.90 -8.19
N LEU A 30 17.05 4.56 -9.28
CA LEU A 30 16.41 5.87 -9.20
C LEU A 30 15.02 5.68 -8.61
N ARG A 31 14.75 6.41 -7.54
CA ARG A 31 13.45 6.40 -6.87
C ARG A 31 12.43 7.04 -7.81
N GLU A 32 11.44 6.28 -8.24
CA GLU A 32 10.25 6.87 -8.87
C GLU A 32 9.53 7.66 -7.78
N PRO A 33 9.23 8.96 -7.99
CA PRO A 33 8.48 9.74 -7.04
C PRO A 33 7.11 9.09 -6.82
N THR A 34 6.71 9.01 -5.56
CA THR A 34 5.49 8.30 -5.19
C THR A 34 4.31 9.14 -5.65
N GLY A 35 3.59 8.70 -6.69
CA GLY A 35 2.36 9.37 -7.10
C GLY A 35 1.32 9.32 -5.98
N GLU A 36 0.46 10.33 -5.89
CA GLU A 36 -0.63 10.41 -4.90
C GLU A 36 -1.47 9.11 -4.79
N PRO A 37 -1.84 8.42 -5.90
CA PRO A 37 -2.55 7.13 -5.80
C PRO A 37 -1.73 6.02 -5.11
N ALA A 38 -0.41 5.99 -5.30
CA ALA A 38 0.46 5.01 -4.66
C ALA A 38 0.64 5.31 -3.17
N ALA A 39 0.68 6.59 -2.78
CA ALA A 39 0.71 7.02 -1.39
C ALA A 39 -0.61 6.66 -0.66
N ILE A 40 -1.77 6.91 -1.29
CA ILE A 40 -3.08 6.51 -0.76
C ILE A 40 -3.16 5.00 -0.58
N GLY A 41 -2.79 4.23 -1.62
CA GLY A 41 -2.76 2.77 -1.54
C GLY A 41 -1.91 2.29 -0.37
N LYS A 42 -0.72 2.87 -0.18
CA LYS A 42 0.15 2.51 0.93
C LYS A 42 -0.45 2.85 2.29
N ALA A 43 -1.04 4.03 2.46
CA ALA A 43 -1.71 4.41 3.70
C ALA A 43 -2.83 3.41 4.04
N CYS A 44 -3.64 3.02 3.05
CA CYS A 44 -4.69 2.03 3.21
C CYS A 44 -4.16 0.67 3.68
N HIS A 45 -3.08 0.18 3.05
CA HIS A 45 -2.42 -1.05 3.47
C HIS A 45 -1.96 -0.98 4.92
N ALA A 46 -1.31 0.12 5.33
CA ALA A 46 -0.84 0.29 6.69
C ALA A 46 -1.98 0.29 7.73
N VAL A 47 -3.13 0.91 7.42
CA VAL A 47 -4.33 0.84 8.29
C VAL A 47 -4.83 -0.58 8.46
N ILE A 48 -4.97 -1.32 7.36
CA ILE A 48 -5.45 -2.70 7.37
C ILE A 48 -4.48 -3.61 8.13
N GLU A 49 -3.18 -3.44 7.93
CA GLU A 49 -2.14 -4.16 8.66
C GLU A 49 -2.21 -3.91 10.16
N LEU A 50 -2.37 -2.65 10.57
CA LEU A 50 -2.52 -2.26 11.98
C LEU A 50 -3.78 -2.87 12.60
N ALA A 51 -4.92 -2.80 11.91
CA ALA A 51 -6.19 -3.35 12.40
C ALA A 51 -6.12 -4.87 12.57
N SER A 52 -5.51 -5.56 11.60
CA SER A 52 -5.31 -7.00 11.63
C SER A 52 -4.32 -7.41 12.72
N TYR A 53 -3.22 -6.67 12.92
CA TYR A 53 -2.24 -6.97 13.95
C TYR A 53 -2.80 -6.76 15.37
N GLU A 54 -3.46 -5.63 15.61
CA GLU A 54 -4.06 -5.27 16.90
C GLU A 54 -5.40 -5.99 17.15
N GLN A 55 -5.94 -6.70 16.15
CA GLN A 55 -7.25 -7.35 16.20
C GLN A 55 -8.37 -6.38 16.64
N ASN A 56 -8.30 -5.13 16.19
CA ASN A 56 -9.24 -4.07 16.54
C ASN A 56 -9.93 -3.54 15.28
N PHE A 57 -11.24 -3.82 15.20
CA PHE A 57 -12.06 -3.52 14.02
C PHE A 57 -13.11 -2.44 14.26
N THR A 58 -12.88 -1.59 15.25
CA THR A 58 -13.78 -0.49 15.58
C THR A 58 -13.59 0.68 14.63
N GLU A 59 -14.67 1.41 14.36
CA GLU A 59 -14.62 2.63 13.55
C GLU A 59 -13.59 3.64 14.09
N GLU A 60 -13.55 3.83 15.42
CA GLU A 60 -12.61 4.72 16.09
C GLU A 60 -11.14 4.34 15.80
N PHE A 61 -10.82 3.04 15.83
CA PHE A 61 -9.49 2.57 15.51
C PHE A 61 -9.10 2.88 14.07
N PHE A 62 -9.99 2.60 13.12
CA PHE A 62 -9.76 2.89 11.70
C PHE A 62 -9.61 4.39 11.42
N ARG A 63 -10.42 5.25 12.07
CA ARG A 63 -10.27 6.71 11.96
C ARG A 63 -8.90 7.17 12.44
N ASN A 64 -8.48 6.72 13.62
CA ASN A 64 -7.17 7.11 14.18
C ASN A 64 -6.01 6.60 13.30
N ALA A 65 -6.10 5.36 12.81
CA ALA A 65 -5.10 4.80 11.91
C ALA A 65 -5.04 5.54 10.57
N ALA A 66 -6.19 5.95 10.01
CA ALA A 66 -6.25 6.74 8.78
C ALA A 66 -5.58 8.11 8.95
N VAL A 67 -5.86 8.84 10.05
CA VAL A 67 -5.21 10.12 10.38
C VAL A 67 -3.68 9.96 10.42
N ILE A 68 -3.19 8.96 11.15
CA ILE A 68 -1.75 8.73 11.31
C ILE A 68 -1.09 8.38 9.97
N THR A 69 -1.67 7.44 9.22
CA THR A 69 -1.09 6.95 7.96
C THR A 69 -1.17 7.98 6.84
N ALA A 70 -2.25 8.75 6.75
CA ALA A 70 -2.39 9.88 5.83
C ALA A 70 -1.39 10.99 6.15
N GLY A 71 -1.22 11.33 7.43
CA GLY A 71 -0.23 12.32 7.87
C GLY A 71 1.22 11.89 7.59
N LEU A 72 1.55 10.59 7.76
CA LEU A 72 2.86 10.06 7.42
C LEU A 72 3.14 10.06 5.91
N ALA A 73 2.10 9.95 5.10
CA ALA A 73 2.17 9.93 3.64
C ALA A 73 1.98 11.32 3.00
N ASP A 74 1.89 12.39 3.81
CA ASP A 74 1.62 13.78 3.37
C ASP A 74 0.38 13.91 2.47
N LEU A 75 -0.65 13.12 2.77
CA LEU A 75 -1.92 13.12 2.04
C LEU A 75 -2.84 14.23 2.55
N LYS A 76 -3.60 14.83 1.63
CA LYS A 76 -4.55 15.92 1.96
C LYS A 76 -5.86 15.43 2.58
N SER A 77 -6.19 14.16 2.41
CA SER A 77 -7.48 13.59 2.79
C SER A 77 -7.30 12.30 3.58
N GLU A 78 -7.39 12.40 4.90
CA GLU A 78 -7.49 11.23 5.80
C GLU A 78 -8.84 10.51 5.63
N ASP A 79 -9.90 11.25 5.29
CA ASP A 79 -11.23 10.71 5.03
C ASP A 79 -11.21 9.71 3.87
N GLU A 80 -10.42 9.97 2.82
CA GLU A 80 -10.29 9.03 1.70
C GLU A 80 -9.65 7.70 2.13
N VAL A 81 -8.63 7.76 2.99
CA VAL A 81 -7.99 6.56 3.54
C VAL A 81 -8.95 5.80 4.45
N PHE A 82 -9.69 6.50 5.29
CA PHE A 82 -10.71 5.91 6.15
C PHE A 82 -11.82 5.23 5.33
N ASP A 83 -12.41 5.94 4.36
CA ASP A 83 -13.51 5.44 3.54
C ASP A 83 -13.09 4.22 2.71
N LEU A 84 -11.83 4.14 2.27
CA LEU A 84 -11.32 3.00 1.53
C LEU A 84 -11.04 1.77 2.41
N THR A 85 -10.78 1.96 3.70
CA THR A 85 -10.33 0.89 4.61
C THR A 85 -11.43 0.39 5.54
N PHE A 86 -12.32 1.27 6.00
CA PHE A 86 -13.44 0.93 6.88
C PHE A 86 -14.70 0.60 6.05
N LYS A 87 -14.66 -0.54 5.38
CA LYS A 87 -15.81 -1.09 4.65
C LYS A 87 -16.11 -2.50 5.15
N ASP A 88 -17.39 -2.86 5.22
CA ASP A 88 -17.84 -4.18 5.68
C ASP A 88 -17.07 -5.31 4.98
N TYR A 89 -16.93 -5.27 3.65
CA TYR A 89 -16.21 -6.31 2.91
C TYR A 89 -14.71 -6.37 3.22
N VAL A 90 -14.08 -5.25 3.59
CA VAL A 90 -12.66 -5.23 3.98
C VAL A 90 -12.54 -5.88 5.36
N ILE A 91 -13.41 -5.50 6.30
CA ILE A 91 -13.45 -6.04 7.66
C ILE A 91 -13.71 -7.55 7.64
N ASP A 92 -14.66 -7.99 6.82
CA ASP A 92 -14.98 -9.41 6.65
C ASP A 92 -13.79 -10.21 6.12
N ILE A 93 -13.05 -9.66 5.13
CA ILE A 93 -11.88 -10.32 4.54
C ILE A 93 -10.73 -10.42 5.54
N ILE A 94 -10.42 -9.35 6.27
CA ILE A 94 -9.26 -9.31 7.19
C ILE A 94 -9.49 -10.16 8.44
N GLN A 95 -10.75 -10.42 8.79
CA GLN A 95 -11.14 -11.33 9.87
C GLN A 95 -11.24 -12.79 9.42
N HIS A 96 -11.22 -13.07 8.11
CA HIS A 96 -11.40 -14.42 7.61
C HIS A 96 -10.21 -15.31 8.00
N PRO A 97 -10.46 -16.52 8.55
CA PRO A 97 -9.38 -17.47 8.84
C PRO A 97 -8.67 -17.86 7.54
N GLY A 98 -7.37 -17.52 7.43
CA GLY A 98 -6.55 -17.72 6.24
C GLY A 98 -6.25 -16.45 5.44
N ALA A 99 -6.74 -15.28 5.86
CA ALA A 99 -6.29 -14.01 5.32
C ALA A 99 -4.81 -13.79 5.66
N GLU A 100 -4.01 -13.48 4.64
CA GLU A 100 -2.60 -13.12 4.80
C GLU A 100 -2.36 -11.68 4.35
N ILE A 101 -1.64 -10.93 5.18
CA ILE A 101 -1.09 -9.63 4.81
C ILE A 101 0.04 -9.86 3.81
N GLU A 102 0.04 -9.10 2.72
CA GLU A 102 1.06 -9.18 1.67
C GLU A 102 2.45 -8.79 2.18
N LYS A 103 3.42 -9.71 2.13
CA LYS A 103 4.77 -9.53 2.71
C LYS A 103 5.72 -8.65 1.89
N TYR A 104 5.34 -8.19 0.70
CA TYR A 104 6.26 -7.58 -0.28
C TYR A 104 5.87 -6.16 -0.73
N PHE A 105 5.03 -5.46 0.03
CA PHE A 105 4.69 -4.07 -0.29
C PHE A 105 5.82 -3.11 0.12
N GLU A 106 6.90 -3.08 -0.66
CA GLU A 106 8.15 -2.34 -0.40
C GLU A 106 8.16 -0.92 -1.00
N ILE A 107 7.18 -0.08 -0.68
CA ILE A 107 7.27 1.38 -0.95
C ILE A 107 7.48 2.07 0.40
N PRO A 108 8.38 3.05 0.61
CA PRO A 108 8.52 3.77 1.90
C PRO A 108 7.30 4.69 2.18
N LEU A 109 6.92 4.87 3.45
CA LEU A 109 5.77 5.76 3.79
C LEU A 109 6.17 7.24 3.65
N VAL A 110 7.47 7.51 3.79
CA VAL A 110 8.04 8.85 3.79
C VAL A 110 9.02 8.98 2.62
N GLU A 111 8.95 10.06 1.88
CA GLU A 111 10.03 10.47 0.98
C GLU A 111 11.21 10.98 1.80
N GLY A 112 12.13 10.06 2.15
CA GLY A 112 13.51 10.43 2.50
C GLY A 112 14.26 11.07 1.33
#